data_AF-A0A7S1VJA2-F1
#
_entry.id   AF-A0A7S1VJA2-F1
#
_cell.length_a   1.000
_cell.length_b   1.000
_cell.length_c   1.000
_cell.angle_alpha   90.00
_cell.angle_beta   90.00
_cell.angle_gamma   90.00
#
_symmetry.space_group_name_H-M   'P 1'
#
loop_
_entity.id
_entity.type
_entity.pdbx_description
1 polymer ?
#
loop_
_entity_poly.entity_id
_entity_poly.type
_entity_poly.pdbx_seq_one_letter_code
_entity_poly.pdbx_strand_id
1 'polypeptide(L)'
;NEEPSEEEMEKEDSVKSDADTKIVYVSRKPRWWCQQTCRPTKAQKRAIHAMQDTHHLPKLEKYGDVYDWSQVFGFNSASREVWLELGFGRGENLLANAVLRPEVMFVGADVHKPGVGVAMQRIQQSVNGGEHVLNDFDVAIYDPSIDPGRLDVKDDVVPPSLPSSKGCTFSNVRIQSGDGSKLLK
;
A
#
# COMPACT_ATOMS: atom_id res chain seq x y z
N ASN A 1 51.10 -2.82 25.01
CA ASN A 1 51.01 -1.68 25.93
C ASN A 1 51.58 -0.47 25.26
N GLU A 2 50.70 0.31 24.65
CA GLU A 2 50.78 1.77 24.52
C GLU A 2 49.43 2.17 23.92
N GLU A 3 48.50 2.52 24.81
CA GLU A 3 47.17 3.04 24.49
C GLU A 3 47.32 4.49 24.01
N PRO A 4 46.70 4.91 22.89
CA PRO A 4 46.64 6.32 22.53
C PRO A 4 45.60 7.06 23.39
N SER A 5 46.00 8.24 23.84
CA SER A 5 45.33 9.18 24.74
C SER A 5 43.96 9.69 24.30
N GLU A 6 43.11 9.97 25.29
CA GLU A 6 41.69 10.39 25.23
C GLU A 6 41.39 11.77 24.60
N GLU A 7 42.24 12.31 23.71
CA GLU A 7 42.08 13.67 23.14
C GLU A 7 41.50 13.75 21.71
N GLU A 8 40.97 12.65 21.15
CA GLU A 8 40.26 12.66 19.85
C GLU A 8 38.73 12.46 19.99
N MET A 9 38.13 13.11 20.98
CA MET A 9 36.69 13.17 21.16
C MET A 9 36.30 14.64 21.34
N GLU A 10 35.31 15.12 20.59
CA GLU A 10 34.82 16.50 20.49
C GLU A 10 35.44 17.37 19.37
N LYS A 11 35.06 17.09 18.10
CA LYS A 11 34.82 18.17 17.15
C LYS A 11 33.35 18.57 17.23
N GLU A 12 33.04 19.39 18.23
CA GLU A 12 31.77 20.10 18.29
C GLU A 12 31.66 21.09 17.12
N ASP A 13 30.48 21.05 16.48
CA ASP A 13 30.07 21.93 15.41
C ASP A 13 30.13 23.39 15.86
N SER A 14 31.09 24.15 15.31
CA SER A 14 31.12 25.60 15.49
C SER A 14 29.98 26.26 14.69
N VAL A 15 28.81 26.38 15.29
CA VAL A 15 27.70 27.17 14.74
C VAL A 15 28.00 28.65 14.97
N LYS A 16 28.44 29.36 13.93
CA LYS A 16 28.39 30.83 13.90
C LYS A 16 26.97 31.25 13.56
N SER A 17 26.30 31.93 14.49
CA SER A 17 24.93 32.41 14.32
C SER A 17 24.89 33.77 13.63
N ASP A 18 24.68 33.77 12.31
CA ASP A 18 24.23 34.96 11.58
C ASP A 18 22.69 34.98 11.58
N ALA A 19 22.11 35.97 12.26
CA ALA A 19 20.70 36.03 12.68
C ALA A 19 19.67 36.38 11.58
N ASP A 20 19.98 36.22 10.29
CA ASP A 20 19.04 36.57 9.20
C ASP A 20 19.05 35.60 7.99
N THR A 21 19.38 34.33 8.22
CA THR A 21 19.20 33.32 7.16
C THR A 21 17.81 32.70 7.31
N LYS A 22 16.85 33.07 6.44
CA LYS A 22 15.62 32.28 6.24
C LYS A 22 16.01 30.84 5.96
N ILE A 23 15.83 29.96 6.93
CA ILE A 23 16.01 28.51 6.72
C ILE A 23 14.93 28.07 5.73
N VAL A 24 15.30 27.98 4.46
CA VAL A 24 14.45 27.36 3.44
C VAL A 24 14.46 25.87 3.72
N TYR A 25 13.43 25.39 4.41
CA TYR A 25 13.24 23.98 4.66
C TYR A 25 12.95 23.27 3.34
N VAL A 26 13.99 22.74 2.69
CA VAL A 26 13.81 21.83 1.56
C VAL A 26 13.35 20.52 2.17
N SER A 27 12.04 20.21 2.08
CA SER A 27 11.51 18.94 2.55
C SER A 27 12.14 17.80 1.74
N ARG A 28 13.26 17.27 2.21
CA ARG A 28 13.86 16.05 1.67
C ARG A 28 13.33 14.89 2.51
N LYS A 29 12.84 13.85 1.82
CA LYS A 29 12.48 12.61 2.50
C LYS A 29 13.72 12.09 3.26
N PRO A 30 13.58 11.72 4.55
CA PRO A 30 14.73 11.26 5.35
C PRO A 30 15.46 10.08 4.70
N ARG A 31 16.76 9.88 5.01
CA ARG A 31 17.53 8.76 4.41
C ARG A 31 16.89 7.39 4.69
N TRP A 32 16.37 7.19 5.91
CA TRP A 32 15.67 5.96 6.29
C TRP A 32 14.41 5.72 5.43
N TRP A 33 13.73 6.79 5.04
CA TRP A 33 12.56 6.72 4.15
C TRP A 33 12.96 6.25 2.75
N CYS A 34 14.03 6.79 2.20
CA CYS A 34 14.53 6.40 0.89
C CYS A 34 15.01 4.93 0.86
N GLN A 35 15.54 4.43 1.99
CA GLN A 35 15.99 3.04 2.13
C GLN A 35 14.83 2.03 2.05
N GLN A 36 13.61 2.39 2.45
CA GLN A 36 12.43 1.53 2.31
C GLN A 36 11.99 1.34 0.84
N THR A 37 12.45 2.20 -0.07
CA THR A 37 12.14 2.11 -1.50
C THR A 37 13.07 1.11 -2.22
N CYS A 38 12.95 -0.17 -1.87
CA CYS A 38 13.68 -1.23 -2.55
C CYS A 38 13.30 -1.33 -4.05
N ARG A 39 14.17 -1.94 -4.85
CA ARG A 39 13.93 -2.11 -6.30
C ARG A 39 13.11 -3.37 -6.55
N PRO A 40 12.00 -3.31 -7.30
CA PRO A 40 11.26 -4.50 -7.69
C PRO A 40 12.05 -5.35 -8.69
N THR A 41 11.79 -6.65 -8.69
CA THR A 41 12.35 -7.61 -9.66
C THR A 41 11.86 -7.31 -11.08
N LYS A 42 12.49 -7.90 -12.10
CA LYS A 42 12.05 -7.74 -13.50
C LYS A 42 10.62 -8.24 -13.71
N ALA A 43 10.23 -9.34 -13.05
CA ALA A 43 8.88 -9.88 -13.13
C ALA A 43 7.85 -8.92 -12.50
N GLN A 44 8.14 -8.39 -11.31
CA GLN A 44 7.30 -7.41 -10.62
C GLN A 44 7.12 -6.13 -11.45
N LYS A 45 8.19 -5.59 -12.05
CA LYS A 45 8.10 -4.41 -12.94
C LYS A 45 7.18 -4.65 -14.14
N ARG A 46 7.25 -5.85 -14.75
CA ARG A 46 6.37 -6.20 -15.87
C ARG A 46 4.91 -6.23 -15.44
N ALA A 47 4.61 -6.79 -14.28
CA ALA A 47 3.24 -6.81 -13.75
C ALA A 47 2.71 -5.42 -13.43
N ILE A 48 3.53 -4.58 -12.78
CA ILE A 48 3.20 -3.16 -12.50
C ILE A 48 2.85 -2.44 -13.81
N HIS A 49 3.66 -2.60 -14.85
CA HIS A 49 3.41 -1.98 -16.15
C HIS A 49 2.16 -2.54 -16.83
N ALA A 50 1.98 -3.87 -16.82
CA ALA A 50 0.84 -4.52 -17.47
C ALA A 50 -0.51 -4.11 -16.85
N MET A 51 -0.54 -3.88 -15.53
CA MET A 51 -1.74 -3.49 -14.78
C MET A 51 -1.85 -1.97 -14.57
N GLN A 52 -1.03 -1.18 -15.26
CA GLN A 52 -0.98 0.27 -15.05
C GLN A 52 -2.30 0.94 -15.38
N ASP A 53 -2.91 0.61 -16.52
CA ASP A 53 -4.11 1.31 -16.99
C ASP A 53 -5.37 0.92 -16.22
N THR A 54 -5.37 -0.25 -15.59
CA THR A 54 -6.57 -0.83 -14.96
C THR A 54 -6.55 -0.75 -13.43
N HIS A 55 -5.40 -0.92 -12.79
CA HIS A 55 -5.29 -1.06 -11.34
C HIS A 55 -4.39 -0.02 -10.69
N HIS A 56 -3.73 0.87 -11.43
CA HIS A 56 -3.10 2.02 -10.78
C HIS A 56 -4.12 3.13 -10.53
N LEU A 57 -3.95 3.79 -9.38
CA LEU A 57 -4.67 5.01 -9.10
C LEU A 57 -4.11 6.15 -9.99
N PRO A 58 -4.96 6.88 -10.73
CA PRO A 58 -4.52 8.03 -11.53
C PRO A 58 -3.77 9.05 -10.68
N LYS A 59 -2.77 9.74 -11.23
CA LYS A 59 -2.06 10.77 -10.47
C LYS A 59 -2.91 12.04 -10.40
N LEU A 60 -3.07 12.58 -9.19
CA LEU A 60 -3.61 13.93 -9.01
C LEU A 60 -2.62 14.97 -9.56
N GLU A 61 -3.16 15.97 -10.27
CA GLU A 61 -2.37 17.04 -10.86
C GLU A 61 -1.84 18.01 -9.79
N LYS A 62 -2.68 18.37 -8.81
CA LYS A 62 -2.33 19.32 -7.75
C LYS A 62 -2.49 18.70 -6.37
N TYR A 63 -1.68 19.19 -5.44
CA TYR A 63 -1.80 18.85 -4.03
C TYR A 63 -3.05 19.55 -3.46
N GLY A 64 -4.12 18.81 -3.18
CA GLY A 64 -5.41 19.43 -2.85
C GLY A 64 -6.57 18.76 -3.54
N ASP A 65 -6.31 18.18 -4.70
CA ASP A 65 -7.33 17.55 -5.49
C ASP A 65 -7.86 16.31 -4.78
N VAL A 66 -9.15 16.06 -4.95
CA VAL A 66 -9.86 14.90 -4.41
C VAL A 66 -10.27 14.02 -5.58
N TYR A 67 -10.19 12.71 -5.39
CA TYR A 67 -10.64 11.78 -6.42
C TYR A 67 -12.16 11.76 -6.52
N ASP A 68 -12.67 11.80 -7.75
CA ASP A 68 -14.01 11.34 -8.04
C ASP A 68 -13.98 9.80 -8.14
N TRP A 69 -14.33 9.13 -7.05
CA TRP A 69 -14.30 7.67 -6.97
C TRP A 69 -15.24 6.99 -7.97
N SER A 70 -16.33 7.66 -8.34
CA SER A 70 -17.26 7.16 -9.36
C SER A 70 -16.57 7.03 -10.71
N GLN A 71 -15.71 7.99 -11.07
CA GLN A 71 -14.91 7.96 -12.29
C GLN A 71 -13.75 6.98 -12.21
N VAL A 72 -13.06 6.92 -11.06
CA VAL A 72 -11.89 6.02 -10.87
C VAL A 72 -12.27 4.54 -11.03
N PHE A 73 -13.43 4.16 -10.49
CA PHE A 73 -13.90 2.77 -10.51
C PHE A 73 -15.00 2.51 -11.55
N GLY A 74 -15.55 3.54 -12.19
CA GLY A 74 -16.53 3.42 -13.27
C GLY A 74 -17.93 3.00 -12.79
N PHE A 75 -18.37 3.45 -11.61
CA PHE A 75 -19.71 3.17 -11.09
C PHE A 75 -20.58 4.43 -11.06
N ASN A 76 -21.88 4.30 -11.33
CA ASN A 76 -22.82 5.43 -11.37
C ASN A 76 -23.52 5.70 -10.02
N SER A 77 -23.31 4.86 -9.01
CA SER A 77 -23.98 5.03 -7.70
C SER A 77 -23.08 5.73 -6.69
N ALA A 78 -23.53 6.85 -6.14
CA ALA A 78 -22.85 7.55 -5.03
C ALA A 78 -22.81 6.75 -3.70
N SER A 79 -23.38 5.54 -3.67
CA SER A 79 -23.57 4.75 -2.45
C SER A 79 -22.50 3.68 -2.17
N ARG A 80 -21.42 3.63 -2.96
CA ARG A 80 -20.35 2.64 -2.74
C ARG A 80 -19.33 3.17 -1.75
N GLU A 81 -19.01 2.34 -0.77
CA GLU A 81 -17.93 2.63 0.18
C GLU A 81 -16.57 2.50 -0.51
N VAL A 82 -15.64 3.36 -0.12
CA VAL A 82 -14.24 3.33 -0.55
C VAL A 82 -13.36 3.18 0.68
N TRP A 83 -12.64 2.08 0.77
CA TRP A 83 -11.75 1.77 1.89
C TRP A 83 -10.30 1.98 1.47
N LEU A 84 -9.51 2.55 2.37
CA LEU A 84 -8.10 2.86 2.14
C LEU A 84 -7.22 1.99 3.05
N GLU A 85 -6.29 1.25 2.45
CA GLU A 85 -5.23 0.53 3.16
C GLU A 85 -3.87 1.20 2.92
N LEU A 86 -3.31 1.81 3.96
CA LEU A 86 -1.97 2.39 3.93
C LEU A 86 -0.95 1.35 4.41
N GLY A 87 0.14 1.20 3.67
CA GLY A 87 1.16 0.21 4.00
C GLY A 87 0.69 -1.23 3.79
N PHE A 88 -0.06 -1.49 2.71
CA PHE A 88 -0.63 -2.81 2.41
C PHE A 88 0.42 -3.91 2.18
N GLY A 89 1.71 -3.57 2.10
CA GLY A 89 2.82 -4.48 1.95
C GLY A 89 2.72 -5.29 0.66
N ARG A 90 2.50 -6.60 0.78
CA ARG A 90 2.35 -7.54 -0.35
C ARG A 90 0.91 -7.63 -0.86
N GLY A 91 -0.03 -6.94 -0.20
CA GLY A 91 -1.43 -6.84 -0.60
C GLY A 91 -2.29 -8.05 -0.28
N GLU A 92 -1.88 -8.91 0.67
CA GLU A 92 -2.66 -10.12 1.04
C GLU A 92 -4.01 -9.74 1.62
N ASN A 93 -4.00 -8.90 2.66
CA ASN A 93 -5.22 -8.40 3.29
C ASN A 93 -6.08 -7.57 2.33
N LEU A 94 -5.47 -6.61 1.62
CA LEU A 94 -6.14 -5.75 0.65
C LEU A 94 -6.90 -6.56 -0.40
N LEU A 95 -6.22 -7.52 -1.04
CA LEU A 95 -6.80 -8.32 -2.12
C LEU A 95 -7.87 -9.27 -1.57
N ALA A 96 -7.65 -9.90 -0.43
CA ALA A 96 -8.65 -10.78 0.14
C ALA A 96 -9.95 -10.05 0.50
N ASN A 97 -9.85 -8.89 1.15
CA ASN A 97 -11.02 -8.07 1.46
C ASN A 97 -11.75 -7.62 0.18
N ALA A 98 -11.01 -7.34 -0.89
CA ALA A 98 -11.62 -7.01 -2.18
C ALA A 98 -12.45 -8.15 -2.78
N VAL A 99 -12.05 -9.41 -2.55
CA VAL A 99 -12.83 -10.57 -3.00
C VAL A 99 -14.03 -10.81 -2.10
N LEU A 100 -13.86 -10.64 -0.79
CA LEU A 100 -14.93 -10.83 0.20
C LEU A 100 -16.03 -9.78 0.10
N ARG A 101 -15.67 -8.55 -0.30
CA ARG A 101 -16.56 -7.39 -0.37
C ARG A 101 -16.53 -6.78 -1.77
N PRO A 102 -17.07 -7.46 -2.79
CA PRO A 102 -17.10 -6.94 -4.16
C PRO A 102 -17.90 -5.62 -4.30
N GLU A 103 -18.75 -5.30 -3.33
CA GLU A 103 -19.50 -4.05 -3.24
C GLU A 103 -18.66 -2.85 -2.76
N VAL A 104 -17.56 -3.11 -2.05
CA VAL A 104 -16.64 -2.10 -1.51
C VAL A 104 -15.48 -1.89 -2.48
N MET A 105 -15.10 -0.64 -2.69
CA MET A 105 -13.96 -0.25 -3.51
C MET A 105 -12.73 -0.09 -2.63
N PHE A 106 -11.61 -0.69 -3.03
CA PHE A 106 -10.39 -0.72 -2.24
C PHE A 106 -9.31 0.12 -2.90
N VAL A 107 -8.68 0.98 -2.10
CA VAL A 107 -7.53 1.78 -2.50
C VAL A 107 -6.36 1.39 -1.60
N GLY A 108 -5.29 0.86 -2.20
CA GLY A 108 -4.06 0.54 -1.48
C GLY A 108 -2.98 1.60 -1.76
N ALA A 109 -2.27 2.08 -0.74
CA ALA A 109 -1.06 2.88 -0.94
C ALA A 109 0.14 2.28 -0.20
N ASP A 110 1.24 2.06 -0.91
CA ASP A 110 2.47 1.52 -0.31
C ASP A 110 3.75 2.10 -0.95
N VAL A 111 4.74 2.39 -0.10
CA VAL A 111 6.04 2.97 -0.47
C VAL A 111 7.03 1.91 -0.98
N HIS A 112 6.83 0.66 -0.58
CA HIS A 112 7.66 -0.49 -0.88
C HIS A 112 7.29 -1.12 -2.22
N LYS A 113 7.99 -0.69 -3.27
CA LYS A 113 7.75 -1.10 -4.66
C LYS A 113 7.75 -2.62 -4.91
N PRO A 114 8.60 -3.45 -4.25
CA PRO A 114 8.50 -4.89 -4.42
C PRO A 114 7.14 -5.46 -3.94
N GLY A 115 6.60 -4.94 -2.84
CA GLY A 115 5.28 -5.32 -2.32
C GLY A 115 4.15 -4.96 -3.29
N VAL A 116 4.16 -3.73 -3.81
CA VAL A 116 3.29 -3.29 -4.91
C VAL A 116 3.38 -4.24 -6.11
N GLY A 117 4.59 -4.66 -6.45
CA GLY A 117 4.85 -5.61 -7.54
C GLY A 117 4.23 -6.98 -7.31
N VAL A 118 4.30 -7.52 -6.08
CA VAL A 118 3.67 -8.79 -5.71
C VAL A 118 2.15 -8.68 -5.82
N ALA A 119 1.55 -7.59 -5.31
CA ALA A 119 0.11 -7.37 -5.42
C ALA A 119 -0.34 -7.30 -6.89
N MET A 120 0.38 -6.55 -7.73
CA MET A 120 0.09 -6.46 -9.17
C MET A 120 0.25 -7.79 -9.91
N GLN A 121 1.21 -8.64 -9.51
CA GLN A 121 1.36 -9.98 -10.08
C GLN A 121 0.14 -10.86 -9.77
N ARG A 122 -0.36 -10.82 -8.53
CA ARG A 122 -1.55 -11.57 -8.11
C ARG A 122 -2.80 -11.11 -8.87
N ILE A 123 -2.99 -9.79 -8.96
CA ILE A 123 -4.07 -9.20 -9.76
C ILE A 123 -3.97 -9.68 -11.22
N GLN A 124 -2.78 -9.56 -11.83
CA GLN A 124 -2.55 -9.98 -13.22
C GLN A 124 -2.83 -11.47 -13.44
N GLN A 125 -2.41 -12.32 -12.51
CA GLN A 125 -2.68 -13.77 -12.58
C GLN A 125 -4.18 -14.06 -12.54
N SER A 126 -4.92 -13.38 -11.69
CA SER A 126 -6.38 -13.51 -11.61
C SER A 126 -7.08 -13.05 -12.89
N VAL A 127 -6.67 -11.91 -13.46
CA VAL A 127 -7.18 -11.42 -14.76
C VAL A 127 -6.96 -12.44 -15.87
N ASN A 128 -5.85 -13.16 -15.84
CA ASN A 128 -5.48 -14.14 -16.85
C ASN A 128 -6.10 -15.54 -16.63
N GLY A 129 -7.07 -15.68 -15.71
CA GLY A 129 -7.78 -16.94 -15.45
C GLY A 129 -7.09 -17.86 -14.44
N GLY A 130 -6.17 -17.34 -13.61
CA GLY A 130 -5.59 -18.10 -12.51
C GLY A 130 -6.57 -18.24 -11.35
N GLU A 131 -7.34 -19.33 -11.32
CA GLU A 131 -8.26 -19.66 -10.20
C GLU A 131 -7.54 -19.81 -8.85
N HIS A 132 -6.24 -20.13 -8.87
CA HIS A 132 -5.46 -20.42 -7.66
C HIS A 132 -5.07 -19.20 -6.80
N VAL A 133 -5.18 -17.97 -7.32
CA VAL A 133 -4.78 -16.77 -6.54
C VAL A 133 -5.64 -16.58 -5.30
N LEU A 134 -6.87 -17.11 -5.31
CA LEU A 134 -7.87 -16.92 -4.27
C LEU A 134 -7.68 -17.80 -3.03
N ASN A 135 -6.99 -18.93 -3.16
CA ASN A 135 -6.85 -19.91 -2.05
C ASN A 135 -5.63 -19.65 -1.17
N ASP A 136 -4.77 -18.70 -1.55
CA ASP A 136 -3.49 -18.43 -0.87
C ASP A 136 -3.58 -17.27 0.14
N PHE A 137 -4.78 -16.78 0.46
CA PHE A 137 -4.95 -15.67 1.38
C PHE A 137 -5.22 -16.16 2.81
N ASP A 138 -4.19 -16.18 3.65
CA ASP A 138 -4.34 -16.29 5.11
C ASP A 138 -4.87 -14.96 5.65
N VAL A 139 -6.19 -14.85 5.81
CA VAL A 139 -6.85 -13.59 6.21
C VAL A 139 -7.59 -13.81 7.51
N ALA A 140 -7.05 -13.21 8.57
CA ALA A 140 -7.77 -13.04 9.81
C ALA A 140 -8.82 -11.92 9.63
N ILE A 141 -10.09 -12.29 9.51
CA ILE A 141 -11.19 -11.33 9.50
C ILE A 141 -11.46 -10.89 10.94
N TYR A 142 -11.31 -9.60 11.22
CA TYR A 142 -11.77 -9.02 12.48
C TYR A 142 -13.30 -8.93 12.48
N ASP A 143 -13.94 -9.74 13.31
CA ASP A 143 -15.37 -9.67 13.59
C ASP A 143 -15.57 -8.96 14.95
N PRO A 144 -16.24 -7.79 15.00
CA PRO A 144 -16.45 -7.03 16.24
C PRO A 144 -17.35 -7.74 17.26
N SER A 145 -17.99 -8.86 16.89
CA SER A 145 -18.70 -9.74 17.82
C SER A 145 -17.77 -10.73 18.55
N ILE A 146 -16.51 -10.85 18.11
CA ILE A 146 -15.50 -11.67 18.78
C ILE A 146 -14.89 -10.88 19.95
N ASP A 147 -15.01 -11.44 21.15
CA ASP A 147 -14.42 -10.89 22.37
C ASP A 147 -12.88 -10.90 22.27
N PRO A 148 -12.20 -9.73 22.30
CA PRO A 148 -10.74 -9.64 22.20
C PRO A 148 -10.01 -10.32 23.38
N GLY A 149 -10.68 -10.58 24.50
CA GLY A 149 -10.13 -11.33 25.63
C GLY A 149 -10.05 -12.85 25.42
N ARG A 150 -10.69 -13.36 24.36
CA ARG A 150 -10.74 -14.78 24.01
C ARG A 150 -9.92 -15.02 22.75
N LEU A 151 -8.59 -14.88 22.87
CA LEU A 151 -7.62 -15.13 21.82
C LEU A 151 -7.43 -16.64 21.56
N ASP A 152 -8.52 -17.35 21.31
CA ASP A 152 -8.48 -18.68 20.69
C ASP A 152 -8.96 -18.48 19.24
N VAL A 153 -8.20 -17.66 18.50
CA VAL A 153 -8.43 -17.43 17.08
C VAL A 153 -8.02 -18.72 16.40
N LYS A 154 -8.97 -19.62 16.22
CA LYS A 154 -8.77 -20.71 15.28
C LYS A 154 -8.57 -20.08 13.91
N ASP A 155 -7.48 -20.43 13.24
CA ASP A 155 -7.16 -20.09 11.85
C ASP A 155 -8.26 -20.57 10.85
N ASP A 156 -9.36 -21.13 11.34
CA ASP A 156 -10.46 -21.77 10.61
C ASP A 156 -11.51 -20.80 10.06
N VAL A 157 -11.37 -19.47 10.23
CA VAL A 157 -12.28 -18.51 9.56
C VAL A 157 -11.83 -18.33 8.10
N VAL A 158 -11.79 -19.45 7.37
CA VAL A 158 -11.82 -19.45 5.91
C VAL A 158 -13.27 -19.14 5.53
N PRO A 159 -13.58 -17.98 4.94
CA PRO A 159 -14.94 -17.65 4.55
C PRO A 159 -15.47 -18.74 3.60
N PRO A 160 -16.74 -19.16 3.75
CA PRO A 160 -17.30 -20.25 2.96
C PRO A 160 -17.30 -19.85 1.48
N SER A 161 -16.42 -20.48 0.70
CA SER A 161 -16.24 -20.34 -0.76
C SER A 161 -16.32 -18.90 -1.27
N LEU A 162 -15.17 -18.32 -1.63
CA LEU A 162 -15.11 -17.00 -2.27
C LEU A 162 -16.10 -16.94 -3.44
N PRO A 163 -16.86 -15.84 -3.58
CA PRO A 163 -17.89 -15.74 -4.60
C PRO A 163 -17.26 -15.94 -5.99
N SER A 164 -17.85 -16.84 -6.79
CA SER A 164 -17.51 -17.00 -8.20
C SER A 164 -18.00 -15.77 -8.96
N SER A 165 -17.25 -14.67 -8.92
CA SER A 165 -17.57 -13.48 -9.67
C SER A 165 -17.26 -13.73 -11.15
N LYS A 166 -18.29 -13.77 -12.00
CA LYS A 166 -18.15 -13.69 -13.45
C LYS A 166 -17.67 -12.27 -13.82
N GLY A 167 -16.36 -12.02 -13.70
CA GLY A 167 -15.73 -10.73 -13.92
C GLY A 167 -14.26 -10.74 -13.48
N CYS A 168 -13.54 -9.65 -13.71
CA CYS A 168 -12.20 -9.48 -13.13
C CYS A 168 -12.33 -9.38 -11.60
N THR A 169 -11.82 -10.40 -10.90
CA THR A 169 -11.90 -10.60 -9.45
C THR A 169 -11.42 -9.40 -8.62
N PHE A 170 -10.56 -8.54 -9.17
CA PHE A 170 -10.01 -7.37 -8.49
C PHE A 170 -10.37 -6.04 -9.16
N SER A 171 -11.44 -6.01 -9.96
CA SER A 171 -11.91 -4.79 -10.63
C SER A 171 -12.22 -3.64 -9.66
N ASN A 172 -12.54 -3.95 -8.39
CA ASN A 172 -12.76 -3.03 -7.28
C ASN A 172 -11.47 -2.58 -6.56
N VAL A 173 -10.27 -2.88 -7.07
CA VAL A 173 -9.00 -2.48 -6.45
C VAL A 173 -8.27 -1.43 -7.28
N ARG A 174 -7.76 -0.38 -6.62
CA ARG A 174 -6.77 0.56 -7.18
C ARG A 174 -5.58 0.70 -6.24
N ILE A 175 -4.38 0.77 -6.79
CA ILE A 175 -3.14 0.83 -6.04
C ILE A 175 -2.34 2.07 -6.42
N GLN A 176 -1.85 2.78 -5.41
CA GLN A 176 -0.92 3.88 -5.53
C GLN A 176 0.46 3.45 -5.01
N SER A 177 1.51 3.62 -5.81
CA SER A 177 2.87 3.55 -5.29
C SER A 177 3.21 4.89 -4.63
N GLY A 178 3.35 4.89 -3.30
CA GLY A 178 3.56 6.10 -2.51
C GLY A 178 3.12 5.96 -1.05
N ASP A 179 3.21 7.05 -0.31
CA ASP A 179 2.85 7.12 1.12
C ASP A 179 1.36 7.32 1.39
N GLY A 180 0.53 7.44 0.34
CA GLY A 180 -0.89 7.69 0.50
C GLY A 180 -1.24 9.04 1.12
N SER A 181 -0.26 9.90 1.43
CA SER A 181 -0.50 11.20 2.07
C SER A 181 -1.43 12.11 1.25
N LYS A 182 -1.42 11.95 -0.07
CA LYS A 182 -2.31 12.66 -0.99
C LYS A 182 -3.76 12.17 -0.98
N LEU A 183 -4.04 11.05 -0.31
CA LEU A 183 -5.37 10.44 -0.25
C LEU A 183 -6.16 10.86 1.00
N LEU A 184 -5.51 11.49 1.99
CA LEU A 184 -6.07 11.78 3.32
C LEU A 184 -6.51 13.25 3.48
N LYS A 185 -7.21 13.83 2.51
CA LYS A 185 -7.67 15.22 2.59
C LYS A 185 -9.12 15.35 3.02
#